data_AF-A0A6G1IDF5-F1
#
_entry.id   AF-A0A6G1IDF5-F1
#
_cell.length_a   1.000
_cell.length_b   1.000
_cell.length_c   1.000
_cell.angle_alpha   90.00
_cell.angle_beta   90.00
_cell.angle_gamma   90.00
#
_symmetry.space_group_name_H-M   'P 1'
#
loop_
_entity.id
_entity.type
_entity.pdbx_description
1 polymer ?
#
loop_
_entity_poly.entity_id
_entity_poly.type
_entity_poly.pdbx_seq_one_letter_code
_entity_poly.pdbx_strand_id
1 'polypeptide(L)'
;MFSSTTAILTTFVALTTASPLIPRAGGPVIKPIPSTCTITNPLPTATAFVPALPSGEQPLYSAYYPSPSTNKTQLAEQCLQQCYGYGDSTECHAAYWAENVAVPEGFRGAGNMMTACVLFTRPLTESDFEDAPEGQATDAYTRNLAC
;
A
#
# COMPACT_ATOMS: atom_id res chain seq x y z
N MET A 1 -60.84 8.29 -35.18
CA MET A 1 -60.29 8.62 -33.85
C MET A 1 -59.25 7.56 -33.53
N PHE A 2 -57.95 7.88 -33.62
CA PHE A 2 -56.86 6.98 -33.24
C PHE A 2 -56.01 7.70 -32.20
N SER A 3 -56.04 7.22 -30.96
CA SER A 3 -55.21 7.68 -29.85
C SER A 3 -53.85 7.00 -29.95
N SER A 4 -52.79 7.78 -30.23
CA SER A 4 -51.41 7.32 -30.12
C SER A 4 -50.87 7.65 -28.73
N THR A 5 -50.56 6.63 -27.95
CA THR A 5 -49.97 6.73 -26.61
C THR A 5 -48.45 6.80 -26.74
N THR A 6 -47.85 7.94 -26.40
CA THR A 6 -46.39 8.13 -26.38
C THR A 6 -45.82 7.54 -25.09
N ALA A 7 -45.00 6.49 -25.20
CA ALA A 7 -44.23 5.95 -24.07
C ALA A 7 -42.90 6.72 -23.93
N ILE A 8 -42.68 7.35 -22.79
CA ILE A 8 -41.42 8.03 -22.44
C ILE A 8 -40.55 7.02 -21.69
N LEU A 9 -39.48 6.53 -22.35
CA LEU A 9 -38.45 5.70 -21.73
C LEU A 9 -37.42 6.61 -21.04
N THR A 10 -37.41 6.63 -19.71
CA THR A 10 -36.41 7.32 -18.89
C THR A 10 -35.24 6.38 -18.61
N THR A 11 -34.12 6.59 -19.31
CA THR A 11 -32.85 5.89 -19.07
C THR A 11 -32.17 6.45 -17.81
N PHE A 12 -32.13 5.66 -16.74
CA PHE A 12 -31.34 5.94 -15.54
C PHE A 12 -29.85 5.71 -15.83
N VAL A 13 -29.08 6.80 -15.92
CA VAL A 13 -27.61 6.75 -15.92
C VAL A 13 -27.16 6.65 -14.46
N ALA A 14 -26.71 5.46 -14.03
CA ALA A 14 -26.08 5.29 -12.74
C ALA A 14 -24.67 5.90 -12.78
N LEU A 15 -24.50 7.11 -12.23
CA LEU A 15 -23.20 7.71 -11.95
C LEU A 15 -22.56 6.94 -10.79
N THR A 16 -21.58 6.09 -11.07
CA THR A 16 -20.66 5.58 -10.07
C THR A 16 -19.78 6.74 -9.61
N THR A 17 -20.14 7.37 -8.49
CA THR A 17 -19.28 8.36 -7.84
C THR A 17 -18.08 7.63 -7.25
N ALA A 18 -17.00 7.53 -8.02
CA ALA A 18 -15.70 7.25 -7.45
C ALA A 18 -15.37 8.40 -6.49
N SER A 19 -15.41 8.13 -5.18
CA SER A 19 -15.05 9.10 -4.16
C SER A 19 -13.64 9.62 -4.46
N PRO A 20 -13.43 10.94 -4.60
CA PRO A 20 -12.09 11.48 -4.81
C PRO A 20 -11.26 11.15 -3.57
N LEU A 21 -10.16 10.43 -3.77
CA LEU A 21 -9.15 10.21 -2.74
C LEU A 21 -8.64 11.60 -2.34
N ILE A 22 -9.03 12.10 -1.16
CA ILE A 22 -8.51 13.35 -0.63
C ILE A 22 -7.02 13.12 -0.38
N PRO A 23 -6.11 13.76 -1.13
CA PRO A 23 -4.69 13.65 -0.87
C PRO A 23 -4.44 14.38 0.45
N ARG A 24 -4.21 13.64 1.54
CA ARG A 24 -3.72 14.26 2.77
C ARG A 24 -2.25 14.61 2.52
N ALA A 25 -1.92 15.90 2.65
CA ALA A 25 -0.54 16.33 2.63
C ALA A 25 0.17 15.71 3.85
N GLY A 26 1.06 14.76 3.61
CA GLY A 26 1.79 14.02 4.63
C GLY A 26 1.46 12.53 4.65
N GLY A 27 2.45 11.70 4.95
CA GLY A 27 2.24 10.28 5.24
C GLY A 27 1.61 10.07 6.62
N PRO A 28 1.24 8.83 6.96
CA PRO A 28 0.79 8.48 8.29
C PRO A 28 1.80 8.91 9.36
N VAL A 29 1.33 9.20 10.57
CA VAL A 29 2.21 9.61 11.65
C VAL A 29 3.14 8.45 12.01
N ILE A 30 4.44 8.73 12.18
CA ILE A 30 5.39 7.77 12.72
C ILE A 30 5.11 7.64 14.22
N LYS A 31 4.47 6.55 14.64
CA LYS A 31 4.12 6.29 16.05
C LYS A 31 4.95 5.10 16.56
N PRO A 32 5.66 5.21 17.71
CA PRO A 32 6.38 4.08 18.28
C PRO A 32 5.45 2.90 18.57
N ILE A 33 5.87 1.70 18.16
CA ILE A 33 5.09 0.47 18.34
C ILE A 33 5.26 -0.01 19.79
N PRO A 34 4.18 -0.20 20.56
CA PRO A 34 4.25 -0.74 21.91
C PRO A 34 4.87 -2.13 21.94
N SER A 35 5.59 -2.44 23.01
CA SER A 35 6.13 -3.79 23.25
C SER A 35 5.06 -4.86 23.46
N THR A 36 3.81 -4.48 23.66
CA THR A 36 2.66 -5.40 23.75
C THR A 36 2.22 -5.93 22.39
N CYS A 37 2.64 -5.29 21.29
CA CYS A 37 2.31 -5.74 19.95
C CYS A 37 3.23 -6.87 19.49
N THR A 38 2.68 -7.80 18.72
CA THR A 38 3.43 -8.87 18.09
C THR A 38 3.85 -8.45 16.68
N ILE A 39 5.15 -8.59 16.38
CA ILE A 39 5.72 -8.32 15.06
C ILE A 39 6.21 -9.64 14.48
N THR A 40 5.74 -10.01 13.30
CA THR A 40 6.17 -11.24 12.60
C THR A 40 6.70 -10.92 11.21
N ASN A 41 7.64 -11.73 10.73
CA ASN A 41 8.16 -11.64 9.36
C ASN A 41 7.66 -12.83 8.54
N PRO A 42 6.77 -12.62 7.56
CA PRO A 42 6.34 -13.71 6.67
C PRO A 42 7.45 -14.21 5.76
N LEU A 43 8.53 -13.44 5.50
CA LEU A 43 9.64 -13.82 4.62
C LEU A 43 10.99 -13.65 5.33
N PRO A 44 11.38 -14.58 6.21
CA PRO A 44 12.62 -14.46 7.01
C PRO A 44 13.91 -14.63 6.20
N THR A 45 13.87 -15.35 5.08
CA THR A 45 15.06 -15.72 4.30
C THR A 45 15.20 -14.95 2.98
N ALA A 46 14.14 -14.28 2.52
CA ALA A 46 14.17 -13.53 1.27
C ALA A 46 14.70 -12.11 1.48
N THR A 47 15.43 -11.58 0.50
CA THR A 47 16.06 -10.25 0.57
C THR A 47 15.64 -9.31 -0.56
N ALA A 48 14.99 -9.83 -1.60
CA ALA A 48 14.50 -9.08 -2.76
C ALA A 48 13.19 -9.69 -3.24
N PHE A 49 12.08 -9.05 -2.91
CA PHE A 49 10.73 -9.52 -3.20
C PHE A 49 9.80 -8.32 -3.30
N VAL A 50 8.72 -8.45 -4.08
CA VAL A 50 7.68 -7.42 -4.20
C VAL A 50 6.32 -7.97 -3.80
N PRO A 51 5.42 -7.15 -3.25
CA PRO A 51 4.05 -7.57 -2.99
C PRO A 51 3.31 -7.90 -4.30
N ALA A 52 2.80 -9.13 -4.40
CA ALA A 52 1.98 -9.62 -5.50
C ALA A 52 0.52 -9.72 -5.03
N LEU A 53 -0.11 -8.56 -4.82
CA LEU A 53 -1.46 -8.52 -4.27
C LEU A 53 -2.49 -9.20 -5.21
N PRO A 54 -3.45 -9.96 -4.66
CA PRO A 54 -4.51 -10.55 -5.45
C PRO A 54 -5.35 -9.48 -6.14
N SER A 55 -5.90 -9.81 -7.31
CA SER A 55 -6.61 -8.85 -8.15
C SER A 55 -7.75 -8.14 -7.42
N GLY A 56 -7.68 -6.81 -7.38
CA GLY A 56 -8.68 -5.96 -6.73
C GLY A 56 -8.34 -5.58 -5.28
N GLU A 57 -7.34 -6.21 -4.66
CA GLU A 57 -6.78 -5.74 -3.40
C GLU A 57 -5.88 -4.54 -3.66
N GLN A 58 -6.12 -3.45 -2.91
CA GLN A 58 -5.30 -2.25 -2.97
C GLN A 58 -4.61 -2.04 -1.63
N PRO A 59 -3.37 -1.55 -1.64
CA PRO A 59 -2.70 -1.16 -0.41
C PRO A 59 -3.50 -0.05 0.28
N LEU A 60 -3.52 -0.08 1.61
CA LEU A 60 -4.12 0.96 2.45
C LEU A 60 -3.46 2.32 2.18
N TYR A 61 -2.16 2.28 1.95
CA TYR A 61 -1.35 3.46 1.66
C TYR A 61 -0.10 3.04 0.88
N SER A 62 0.36 3.93 0.01
CA SER A 62 1.63 3.75 -0.69
C SER A 62 2.34 5.09 -0.79
N ALA A 63 3.61 5.10 -0.40
CA ALA A 63 4.52 6.21 -0.60
C ALA A 63 5.73 5.75 -1.40
N TYR A 64 6.09 6.57 -2.38
CA TYR A 64 7.30 6.41 -3.18
C TYR A 64 8.11 7.69 -3.06
N TYR A 65 9.36 7.56 -2.64
CA TYR A 65 10.23 8.69 -2.34
C TYR A 65 11.70 8.36 -2.64
N PRO A 66 12.54 9.36 -2.94
CA PRO A 66 13.97 9.15 -3.03
C PRO A 66 14.49 8.71 -1.64
N SER A 67 15.39 7.73 -1.59
CA SER A 67 15.95 7.24 -0.32
C SER A 67 16.57 8.40 0.48
N PRO A 68 15.95 8.82 1.60
CA PRO A 68 16.34 10.05 2.29
C PRO A 68 17.55 9.85 3.22
N SER A 69 17.99 8.61 3.42
CA SER A 69 19.05 8.22 4.34
C SER A 69 19.67 6.90 3.91
N THR A 70 20.95 6.70 4.23
CA THR A 70 21.62 5.41 4.05
C THR A 70 21.27 4.40 5.14
N ASN A 71 20.59 4.82 6.22
CA ASN A 71 20.15 3.93 7.30
C ASN A 71 18.81 3.25 6.95
N LYS A 72 18.89 2.23 6.09
CA LYS A 72 17.74 1.49 5.56
C LYS A 72 16.91 0.82 6.65
N THR A 73 17.55 0.24 7.66
CA THR A 73 16.85 -0.39 8.78
C THR A 73 15.94 0.59 9.51
N GLN A 74 16.44 1.81 9.79
CA GLN A 74 15.63 2.84 10.44
C GLN A 74 14.46 3.28 9.55
N LEU A 75 14.66 3.40 8.23
CA LEU A 75 13.59 3.77 7.30
C LEU A 75 12.51 2.69 7.21
N ALA A 76 12.92 1.42 7.18
CA ALA A 76 12.02 0.29 7.19
C ALA A 76 11.21 0.21 8.50
N GLU A 77 11.85 0.43 9.65
CA GLU A 77 11.18 0.54 10.95
C GLU A 77 10.20 1.72 10.98
N GLN A 78 10.58 2.88 10.42
CA GLN A 78 9.68 4.03 10.32
C GLN A 78 8.46 3.71 9.45
N CYS A 79 8.61 2.95 8.36
CA CYS A 79 7.48 2.49 7.56
C CYS A 79 6.51 1.62 8.40
N LEU A 80 7.03 0.71 9.23
CA LEU A 80 6.19 -0.07 10.16
C LEU A 80 5.56 0.80 11.27
N GLN A 81 6.26 1.83 11.75
CA GLN A 81 5.72 2.80 12.70
C GLN A 81 4.63 3.69 12.07
N GLN A 82 4.70 3.95 10.76
CA GLN A 82 3.63 4.60 10.00
C GLN A 82 2.41 3.69 9.88
N CYS A 83 2.61 2.38 9.70
CA CYS A 83 1.52 1.40 9.79
C CYS A 83 0.81 1.50 11.14
N TYR A 84 1.56 1.39 12.24
CA TYR A 84 0.97 1.53 13.58
C TYR A 84 0.36 2.91 13.82
N GLY A 85 0.90 3.98 13.26
CA GLY A 85 0.33 5.32 13.39
C GLY A 85 -0.80 5.64 12.40
N TYR A 86 -1.20 4.70 11.54
CA TYR A 86 -2.31 4.89 10.62
C TYR A 86 -3.65 4.86 11.37
N GLY A 87 -4.52 5.83 11.08
CA GLY A 87 -5.85 5.88 11.68
C GLY A 87 -5.80 5.94 13.21
N ASP A 88 -6.47 4.99 13.85
CA ASP A 88 -6.50 4.79 15.30
C ASP A 88 -5.53 3.70 15.80
N SER A 89 -4.54 3.32 14.98
CA SER A 89 -3.62 2.20 15.20
C SER A 89 -4.20 0.79 15.04
N THR A 90 -5.40 0.65 14.49
CA THR A 90 -6.03 -0.67 14.27
C THR A 90 -6.24 -1.03 12.80
N GLU A 91 -6.13 -0.07 11.89
CA GLU A 91 -6.47 -0.26 10.47
C GLU A 91 -5.36 -0.94 9.65
N CYS A 92 -4.10 -0.74 10.04
CA CYS A 92 -2.95 -1.29 9.34
C CYS A 92 -2.37 -2.49 10.06
N HIS A 93 -2.15 -3.57 9.32
CA HIS A 93 -1.73 -4.86 9.86
C HIS A 93 -0.42 -5.36 9.26
N ALA A 94 0.07 -4.72 8.20
CA ALA A 94 1.38 -5.03 7.65
C ALA A 94 2.00 -3.83 6.95
N ALA A 95 3.33 -3.81 6.92
CA ALA A 95 4.11 -2.87 6.13
C ALA A 95 5.11 -3.63 5.26
N TYR A 96 5.35 -3.07 4.07
CA TYR A 96 6.42 -3.44 3.17
C TYR A 96 7.27 -2.20 2.87
N TRP A 97 8.58 -2.36 2.94
CA TRP A 97 9.56 -1.33 2.62
C TRP A 97 10.66 -1.94 1.75
N ALA A 98 11.06 -1.25 0.70
CA ALA A 98 12.22 -1.66 -0.10
C ALA A 98 12.79 -0.48 -0.89
N GLU A 99 14.05 -0.57 -1.29
CA GLU A 99 14.66 0.33 -2.25
C GLU A 99 14.57 -0.21 -3.68
N ASN A 100 14.83 0.66 -4.65
CA ASN A 100 14.84 0.33 -6.07
C ASN A 100 13.54 -0.36 -6.54
N VAL A 101 12.40 0.12 -6.05
CA VAL A 101 11.08 -0.33 -6.47
C VAL A 101 10.60 0.58 -7.60
N ALA A 102 10.13 -0.01 -8.69
CA ALA A 102 9.52 0.74 -9.77
C ALA A 102 8.25 1.43 -9.27
N VAL A 103 8.17 2.75 -9.44
CA VAL A 103 6.98 3.52 -9.07
C VAL A 103 5.84 3.16 -10.02
N PRO A 104 4.68 2.67 -9.52
CA PRO A 104 3.56 2.31 -10.36
C PRO A 104 2.96 3.49 -11.12
N GLU A 105 2.26 3.18 -12.22
CA GLU A 105 1.46 4.15 -12.94
C GLU A 105 0.44 4.83 -12.03
N GLY A 106 0.16 6.11 -12.31
CA GLY A 106 -0.75 6.93 -11.49
C GLY A 106 -0.11 7.60 -10.27
N PHE A 107 1.14 7.25 -9.90
CA PHE A 107 1.92 7.97 -8.92
C PHE A 107 2.85 9.01 -9.55
N ARG A 108 3.17 10.07 -8.80
CA ARG A 108 4.19 11.03 -9.24
C ARG A 108 5.53 10.32 -9.33
N GLY A 109 6.16 10.40 -10.51
CA GLY A 109 7.44 9.75 -10.75
C GLY A 109 7.32 8.29 -11.21
N ALA A 110 6.14 7.87 -11.71
CA ALA A 110 5.93 6.58 -12.38
C ALA A 110 7.09 6.24 -13.34
N GLY A 111 7.52 4.98 -13.31
CA GLY A 111 8.64 4.45 -14.09
C GLY A 111 10.03 4.74 -13.51
N ASN A 112 10.18 5.64 -12.54
CA ASN A 112 11.44 5.78 -11.81
C ASN A 112 11.58 4.68 -10.76
N MET A 113 12.82 4.42 -10.37
CA MET A 113 13.10 3.58 -9.21
C MET A 113 13.18 4.44 -7.95
N MET A 114 12.41 4.07 -6.93
CA MET A 114 12.33 4.80 -5.67
C MET A 114 12.33 3.84 -4.47
N THR A 115 12.43 4.41 -3.28
CA THR A 115 12.11 3.71 -2.05
C THR A 115 10.59 3.64 -1.90
N ALA A 116 10.06 2.44 -1.65
CA ALA A 116 8.66 2.21 -1.40
C ALA A 116 8.41 2.02 0.10
N CYS A 117 7.31 2.60 0.59
CA CYS A 117 6.67 2.20 1.84
C CYS A 117 5.19 1.94 1.54
N VAL A 118 4.76 0.69 1.70
CA VAL A 118 3.43 0.22 1.35
C VAL A 118 2.78 -0.41 2.58
N LEU A 119 1.55 0.00 2.89
CA LEU A 119 0.81 -0.41 4.07
C LEU A 119 -0.41 -1.21 3.67
N PHE A 120 -0.79 -2.20 4.47
CA PHE A 120 -1.87 -3.13 4.15
C PHE A 120 -2.87 -3.27 5.30
N THR A 121 -4.14 -3.46 4.95
CA THR A 121 -5.26 -3.65 5.90
C THR A 121 -5.37 -5.08 6.42
N ARG A 122 -4.42 -5.96 6.08
CA ARG A 122 -4.38 -7.33 6.57
C ARG A 122 -2.94 -7.78 6.78
N PRO A 123 -2.72 -8.80 7.61
CA PRO A 123 -1.45 -9.51 7.63
C PRO A 123 -1.14 -10.09 6.25
N LEU A 124 0.13 -10.03 5.88
CA LEU A 124 0.67 -10.66 4.68
C LEU A 124 1.22 -12.04 5.01
N THR A 125 1.26 -12.89 3.99
CA THR A 125 1.75 -14.26 4.01
C THR A 125 2.80 -14.43 2.92
N GLU A 126 3.54 -15.54 2.93
CA GLU A 126 4.53 -15.83 1.88
C GLU A 126 3.93 -15.79 0.47
N SER A 127 2.67 -16.22 0.29
CA SER A 127 1.98 -16.20 -1.01
C SER A 127 1.58 -14.82 -1.51
N ASP A 128 1.72 -13.77 -0.69
CA ASP A 128 1.44 -12.39 -1.08
C ASP A 128 2.63 -11.70 -1.74
N PHE A 129 3.70 -12.46 -2.02
CA PHE A 129 4.93 -11.94 -2.58
C PHE A 129 5.41 -12.80 -3.73
N GLU A 130 6.15 -12.14 -4.61
CA GLU A 130 6.90 -12.77 -5.68
C GLU A 130 8.36 -12.30 -5.65
N ASP A 131 9.24 -13.08 -6.26
CA ASP A 131 10.64 -12.69 -6.42
C ASP A 131 10.73 -11.40 -7.23
N ALA A 132 11.52 -10.45 -6.74
CA ALA A 132 11.74 -9.21 -7.45
C ALA A 132 12.63 -9.45 -8.68
N PRO A 133 12.41 -8.71 -9.79
CA PRO A 133 13.33 -8.69 -10.91
C PRO A 133 14.75 -8.32 -10.46
N GLU A 134 15.76 -8.77 -11.21
CA GLU A 134 17.17 -8.51 -10.87
C GLU A 134 17.42 -7.01 -10.66
N GLY A 135 18.00 -6.70 -9.50
CA GLY A 135 18.31 -5.34 -9.08
C GLY A 135 17.14 -4.59 -8.43
N GLN A 136 15.89 -5.05 -8.50
CA GLN A 136 14.75 -4.36 -7.89
C GLN A 136 14.46 -4.82 -6.46
N ALA A 137 13.69 -4.01 -5.73
CA ALA A 137 13.26 -4.27 -4.35
C ALA A 137 14.42 -4.68 -3.43
N THR A 138 15.55 -3.97 -3.56
CA THR A 138 16.73 -4.25 -2.76
C THR A 138 16.45 -3.94 -1.30
N ASP A 139 17.00 -4.77 -0.42
CA ASP A 139 16.80 -4.64 1.03
C ASP A 139 15.32 -4.72 1.42
N ALA A 140 14.56 -5.59 0.73
CA ALA A 140 13.15 -5.76 0.98
C ALA A 140 12.90 -6.18 2.44
N TYR A 141 12.02 -5.44 3.08
CA TYR A 141 11.61 -5.59 4.46
C TYR A 141 10.09 -5.67 4.51
N THR A 142 9.57 -6.71 5.16
CA THR A 142 8.14 -6.78 5.45
C THR A 142 7.89 -7.28 6.86
N ARG A 143 6.90 -6.71 7.53
CA ARG A 143 6.46 -7.17 8.85
C ARG A 143 4.94 -7.06 8.95
N ASN A 144 4.36 -8.08 9.57
CA ASN A 144 3.00 -8.00 10.09
C ASN A 144 3.03 -7.45 11.50
N LEU A 145 1.99 -6.69 11.83
CA LEU A 145 1.77 -6.08 13.12
C LEU A 145 0.42 -6.53 13.67
N ALA A 146 0.43 -7.07 14.88
CA ALA A 146 -0.77 -7.39 15.64
C ALA A 146 -0.69 -6.72 17.01
N CYS A 147 -1.54 -5.72 17.20
CA CYS A 147 -1.89 -5.07 18.45
C CYS A 147 -3.41 -5.28 18.63
#